data_AF-A0AA50KS64-F1
#
_entry.id   AF-A0AA50KS64-F1
#
_cell.length_a   1.000
_cell.length_b   1.000
_cell.length_c   1.000
_cell.angle_alpha   90.00
_cell.angle_beta   90.00
_cell.angle_gamma   90.00
#
_symmetry.space_group_name_H-M   'P 1'
#
loop_
_entity.id
_entity.type
_entity.pdbx_description
1 polymer ?
#
loop_
_entity_poly.entity_id
_entity_poly.type
_entity_poly.pdbx_seq_one_letter_code
_entity_poly.pdbx_strand_id
1 'polypeptide(L)'
;MRLCDRDIKQYLADGRIQIVPEPPAERISGVTVDVLLGNEFRVFQDHTAPYIDLSGPKGQVQEQINRVMSDEIVIEDGEAFFLHPGELALAVTHESVTLPDDIVGWLDGRSSLARLGLMVHVTAHRIDPGWSGRIVLEFYNSGKLPLALRPKMVIGALNFETMSGPAERPYMSRASAKYKAQKGADASRINQD
;
A
#
# COMPACT_ATOMS: atom_id res chain seq x y z
N MET A 1 15.95 4.33 14.14
CA MET A 1 15.36 3.87 15.43
C MET A 1 13.85 3.75 15.22
N ARG A 2 13.23 2.63 15.62
CA ARG A 2 11.78 2.44 15.50
C ARG A 2 11.04 3.11 16.66
N LEU A 3 9.86 3.67 16.40
CA LEU A 3 8.96 4.15 17.45
C LEU A 3 8.34 2.94 18.18
N CYS A 4 8.37 2.95 19.52
CA CYS A 4 7.59 2.01 20.31
C CYS A 4 6.10 2.42 20.33
N ASP A 5 5.22 1.50 20.70
CA ASP A 5 3.77 1.73 20.74
C ASP A 5 3.33 2.97 21.54
N ARG A 6 3.97 3.26 22.68
CA ARG A 6 3.74 4.49 23.45
C ARG A 6 4.06 5.73 22.63
N ASP A 7 5.19 5.73 21.92
CA ASP A 7 5.62 6.89 21.14
C ASP A 7 4.79 7.02 19.85
N ILE A 8 4.36 5.91 19.24
CA ILE A 8 3.38 5.91 18.15
C ILE A 8 2.09 6.59 18.60
N LYS A 9 1.53 6.20 19.76
CA LYS A 9 0.33 6.81 20.32
C LYS A 9 0.51 8.30 20.58
N GLN A 10 1.67 8.69 21.10
CA GLN A 10 2.00 10.11 21.31
C GLN A 10 2.07 10.88 19.99
N TYR A 11 2.72 10.33 18.96
CA TYR A 11 2.83 10.98 17.65
C TYR A 11 1.48 11.12 16.94
N LEU A 12 0.55 10.18 17.14
CA LEU A 12 -0.85 10.29 16.68
C LEU A 12 -1.59 11.40 17.45
N ALA A 13 -1.50 11.41 18.78
CA ALA A 13 -2.14 12.41 19.63
C ALA A 13 -1.66 13.84 19.34
N ASP A 14 -0.36 14.00 19.06
CA ASP A 14 0.25 15.28 18.68
C ASP A 14 -0.04 15.67 17.22
N GLY A 15 -0.70 14.80 16.44
CA GLY A 15 -0.99 15.01 15.03
C GLY A 15 0.23 15.00 14.11
N ARG A 16 1.39 14.55 14.61
CA ARG A 16 2.64 14.43 13.83
C ARG A 16 2.52 13.35 12.79
N ILE A 17 2.04 12.17 13.19
CA ILE A 17 1.60 11.10 12.30
C ILE A 17 0.08 11.15 12.29
N GLN A 18 -0.53 11.01 11.11
CA GLN A 18 -1.99 10.90 11.01
C GLN A 18 -2.33 9.59 10.30
N ILE A 19 -3.27 8.84 10.86
CA ILE A 19 -3.84 7.63 10.27
C ILE A 19 -5.35 7.83 10.31
N VAL A 20 -6.01 7.79 9.15
CA VAL A 20 -7.44 8.12 9.03
C VAL A 20 -8.17 6.99 8.30
N PRO A 21 -9.14 6.31 8.93
CA PRO A 21 -9.60 6.50 10.31
C PRO A 21 -8.52 6.14 11.34
N GLU A 22 -8.59 6.78 12.52
CA GLU A 22 -7.62 6.52 13.59
C GLU A 22 -7.78 5.10 14.11
N PRO A 23 -6.69 4.31 14.19
CA PRO A 23 -6.73 2.97 14.74
C PRO A 23 -7.06 3.00 16.24
N PRO A 24 -7.92 2.09 16.73
CA PRO A 24 -8.13 1.94 18.16
C PRO A 24 -6.86 1.39 18.84
N ALA A 25 -6.73 1.62 20.15
CA ALA A 25 -5.49 1.37 20.89
C ALA A 25 -5.03 -0.09 20.84
N GLU A 26 -5.94 -1.05 20.66
CA GLU A 26 -5.65 -2.48 20.59
C GLU A 26 -4.92 -2.88 19.30
N ARG A 27 -4.99 -2.05 18.25
CA ARG A 27 -4.24 -2.22 17.00
C ARG A 27 -2.82 -1.63 17.07
N ILE A 28 -2.44 -1.04 18.20
CA ILE A 28 -1.12 -0.42 18.39
C ILE A 28 -0.38 -1.12 19.52
N SER A 29 0.62 -1.93 19.16
CA SER A 29 1.41 -2.69 20.11
C SER A 29 2.85 -2.91 19.63
N GLY A 30 3.79 -2.97 20.58
CA GLY A 30 5.21 -3.22 20.30
C GLY A 30 5.84 -2.05 19.55
N VAL A 31 5.98 -2.18 18.22
CA VAL A 31 6.56 -1.15 17.33
C VAL A 31 5.70 -0.90 16.09
N THR A 32 4.45 -1.34 16.12
CA THR A 32 3.58 -1.42 14.94
C THR A 32 2.17 -0.90 15.19
N VAL A 33 1.55 -0.44 14.10
CA VAL A 33 0.11 -0.19 13.97
C VAL A 33 -0.44 -1.15 12.93
N ASP A 34 -1.36 -2.01 13.29
CA ASP A 34 -2.09 -2.85 12.35
C ASP A 34 -2.91 -1.97 11.38
N VAL A 35 -2.92 -2.29 10.08
CA VAL A 35 -3.75 -1.64 9.04
C VAL A 35 -4.76 -2.60 8.44
N LEU A 36 -5.87 -2.05 7.96
CA LEU A 36 -6.95 -2.83 7.39
C LEU A 36 -6.93 -2.81 5.87
N LEU A 37 -7.53 -3.83 5.27
CA LEU A 37 -7.78 -3.88 3.83
C LEU A 37 -8.93 -2.94 3.46
N GLY A 38 -8.75 -2.13 2.42
CA GLY A 38 -9.81 -1.39 1.74
C GLY A 38 -10.75 -2.32 0.96
N ASN A 39 -11.58 -1.75 0.09
CA ASN A 39 -12.51 -2.54 -0.72
C ASN A 39 -12.27 -2.42 -2.23
N GLU A 40 -11.25 -1.69 -2.64
CA GLU A 40 -10.90 -1.45 -4.03
C GLU A 40 -9.72 -2.32 -4.46
N PHE A 41 -9.86 -2.97 -5.62
CA PHE A 41 -8.89 -3.90 -6.18
C PHE A 41 -8.70 -3.66 -7.69
N ARG A 42 -7.58 -4.12 -8.25
CA ARG A 42 -7.39 -4.30 -9.70
C ARG A 42 -6.69 -5.62 -10.00
N VAL A 43 -7.02 -6.17 -11.16
CA VAL A 43 -6.38 -7.35 -11.72
C VAL A 43 -5.76 -7.03 -13.08
N PHE A 44 -4.98 -7.98 -13.61
CA PHE A 44 -4.30 -7.84 -14.89
C PHE A 44 -5.01 -8.65 -15.99
N GLN A 45 -5.22 -8.03 -17.14
CA GLN A 45 -5.74 -8.63 -18.37
C GLN A 45 -4.56 -8.96 -19.28
N ASP A 46 -3.80 -10.00 -18.91
CA ASP A 46 -2.55 -10.43 -19.53
C ASP A 46 -2.65 -10.74 -21.05
N HIS A 47 -3.82 -11.17 -21.53
CA HIS A 47 -4.07 -11.46 -22.93
C HIS A 47 -4.15 -10.21 -23.85
N THR A 48 -4.22 -9.00 -23.29
CA THR A 48 -4.45 -7.76 -24.07
C THR A 48 -3.16 -7.13 -24.62
N ALA A 49 -2.00 -7.54 -24.08
CA ALA A 49 -0.70 -7.05 -24.53
C ALA A 49 0.37 -8.15 -24.34
N PRO A 50 1.31 -8.31 -25.29
CA PRO A 50 2.35 -9.33 -25.18
C PRO A 50 3.40 -9.03 -24.10
N TYR A 51 3.58 -7.75 -23.76
CA TYR A 51 4.53 -7.26 -22.76
C TYR A 51 4.26 -5.77 -22.44
N ILE A 52 4.98 -5.24 -21.44
CA ILE A 52 5.07 -3.80 -21.14
C ILE A 52 6.53 -3.38 -21.31
N ASP A 53 6.81 -2.39 -22.17
CA ASP A 53 8.16 -1.82 -22.31
C ASP A 53 8.36 -0.75 -21.22
N LEU A 54 8.98 -1.11 -20.10
CA LEU A 54 9.09 -0.21 -18.93
C LEU A 54 9.82 1.11 -19.23
N SER A 55 10.71 1.12 -20.22
CA SER A 55 11.53 2.28 -20.63
C SER A 55 11.24 2.75 -22.06
N GLY A 56 10.14 2.25 -22.65
CA GLY A 56 9.72 2.61 -24.00
C GLY A 56 9.17 4.05 -24.08
N PRO A 57 8.69 4.46 -25.27
CA PRO A 57 8.07 5.77 -25.45
C PRO A 57 6.87 5.97 -24.51
N LYS A 58 6.87 7.02 -23.68
CA LYS A 58 5.89 7.25 -22.59
C LYS A 58 4.43 7.02 -22.98
N GLY A 59 4.02 7.48 -24.16
CA GLY A 59 2.66 7.30 -24.67
C GLY A 59 2.30 5.83 -24.94
N GLN A 60 3.24 5.05 -25.46
CA GLN A 60 3.06 3.62 -25.72
C GLN A 60 3.00 2.83 -24.41
N VAL A 61 3.86 3.17 -23.44
CA VAL A 61 3.83 2.54 -22.11
C VAL A 61 2.50 2.81 -21.39
N GLN A 62 2.00 4.04 -21.46
CA GLN A 62 0.69 4.38 -20.89
C GLN A 62 -0.44 3.59 -21.56
N GLU A 63 -0.41 3.45 -22.88
CA GLU A 63 -1.41 2.67 -23.61
C GLU A 63 -1.35 1.19 -23.24
N GLN A 64 -0.16 0.61 -23.11
CA GLN A 64 0.03 -0.77 -22.65
C GLN A 64 -0.54 -0.97 -21.24
N ILE A 65 -0.22 -0.09 -20.29
CA ILE A 65 -0.74 -0.15 -18.92
C ILE A 65 -2.28 -0.06 -18.92
N ASN A 66 -2.86 0.85 -19.69
CA ASN A 66 -4.31 1.01 -19.77
C ASN A 66 -5.02 -0.23 -20.35
N ARG A 67 -4.34 -0.99 -21.23
CA ARG A 67 -4.89 -2.23 -21.80
C ARG A 67 -4.84 -3.38 -20.81
N VAL A 68 -3.74 -3.53 -20.07
CA VAL A 68 -3.55 -4.66 -19.16
C VAL A 68 -4.21 -4.46 -17.81
N MET A 69 -4.51 -3.24 -17.37
CA MET A 69 -5.14 -3.01 -16.07
C MET A 69 -6.66 -3.11 -16.19
N SER A 70 -7.29 -3.93 -15.36
CA SER A 70 -8.74 -3.90 -15.22
C SER A 70 -9.22 -2.53 -14.73
N ASP A 71 -10.51 -2.24 -14.93
CA ASP A 71 -11.20 -1.25 -14.13
C ASP A 71 -11.10 -1.58 -12.63
N GLU A 72 -11.33 -0.57 -11.78
CA GLU A 72 -11.33 -0.78 -10.33
C GLU A 72 -12.51 -1.66 -9.92
N ILE A 73 -12.22 -2.71 -9.18
CA ILE A 73 -13.19 -3.66 -8.64
C ILE A 73 -13.49 -3.22 -7.21
N VAL A 74 -14.75 -2.92 -6.92
CA VAL A 74 -15.23 -2.56 -5.58
C VAL A 74 -15.94 -3.77 -4.99
N ILE A 75 -15.47 -4.24 -3.84
CA ILE A 75 -16.07 -5.36 -3.11
C ILE A 75 -17.10 -4.81 -2.12
N GLU A 76 -18.33 -5.33 -2.18
CA GLU A 76 -19.41 -4.92 -1.26
C GLU A 76 -19.18 -5.47 0.16
N ASP A 77 -19.81 -4.84 1.15
CA ASP A 77 -19.76 -5.31 2.54
C ASP A 77 -20.34 -6.74 2.62
N GLY A 78 -19.54 -7.69 3.15
CA GLY A 78 -19.92 -9.11 3.24
C GLY A 78 -19.42 -9.97 2.07
N GLU A 79 -18.93 -9.37 0.99
CA GLU A 79 -18.30 -10.07 -0.14
C GLU A 79 -16.79 -10.24 0.03
N ALA A 80 -16.19 -11.06 -0.83
CA ALA A 80 -14.76 -11.37 -0.80
C ALA A 80 -14.14 -11.26 -2.19
N PHE A 81 -12.93 -10.74 -2.21
CA PHE A 81 -12.01 -10.90 -3.32
C PHE A 81 -11.27 -12.23 -3.18
N PHE A 82 -11.33 -13.11 -4.18
CA PHE A 82 -10.64 -14.40 -4.14
C PHE A 82 -9.30 -14.31 -4.86
N LEU A 83 -8.20 -14.32 -4.10
CA LEU A 83 -6.85 -14.32 -4.65
C LEU A 83 -6.35 -15.76 -4.84
N HIS A 84 -6.33 -16.22 -6.08
CA HIS A 84 -5.86 -17.56 -6.44
C HIS A 84 -4.33 -17.68 -6.37
N PRO A 85 -3.78 -18.88 -6.14
CA PRO A 85 -2.33 -19.10 -6.18
C PRO A 85 -1.72 -18.68 -7.52
N GLY A 86 -0.60 -17.96 -7.48
CA GLY A 86 0.10 -17.46 -8.66
C GLY A 86 -0.41 -16.11 -9.19
N GLU A 87 -1.52 -15.60 -8.66
CA GLU A 87 -2.10 -14.34 -9.11
C GLU A 87 -1.52 -13.13 -8.39
N LEU A 88 -1.32 -12.05 -9.16
CA LEU A 88 -1.00 -10.71 -8.67
C LEU A 88 -2.25 -9.83 -8.76
N ALA A 89 -2.58 -9.13 -7.67
CA ALA A 89 -3.65 -8.15 -7.65
C ALA A 89 -3.20 -6.89 -6.91
N LEU A 90 -3.67 -5.73 -7.37
CA LEU A 90 -3.54 -4.49 -6.61
C LEU A 90 -4.71 -4.38 -5.65
N ALA A 91 -4.43 -3.85 -4.46
CA ALA A 91 -5.44 -3.42 -3.51
C ALA A 91 -4.97 -2.13 -2.85
N VAL A 92 -5.72 -1.66 -1.86
CA VAL A 92 -5.38 -0.46 -1.10
C VAL A 92 -5.76 -0.66 0.36
N THR A 93 -4.97 -0.09 1.27
CA THR A 93 -5.29 -0.01 2.70
C THR A 93 -6.60 0.74 2.95
N HIS A 94 -7.33 0.44 4.02
CA HIS A 94 -8.51 1.21 4.39
C HIS A 94 -8.12 2.62 4.86
N GLU A 95 -7.02 2.70 5.62
CA GLU A 95 -6.51 3.93 6.19
C GLU A 95 -5.73 4.78 5.18
N SER A 96 -5.91 6.10 5.25
CA SER A 96 -4.97 7.07 4.71
C SER A 96 -3.91 7.38 5.78
N VAL A 97 -2.65 7.46 5.38
CA VAL A 97 -1.53 7.78 6.27
C VAL A 97 -0.89 9.09 5.83
N THR A 98 -0.58 9.96 6.79
CA THR A 98 0.20 11.19 6.58
C THR A 98 1.40 11.18 7.51
N LEU A 99 2.59 11.38 6.93
CA LEU A 99 3.86 11.42 7.66
C LEU A 99 4.46 12.82 7.64
N PRO A 100 5.14 13.24 8.72
CA PRO A 100 5.96 14.46 8.70
C PRO A 100 7.20 14.24 7.82
N ASP A 101 7.99 15.29 7.64
CA ASP A 101 9.20 15.26 6.81
C ASP A 101 10.41 14.57 7.48
N ASP A 102 10.33 14.25 8.78
CA ASP A 102 11.39 13.63 9.58
C ASP A 102 11.11 12.17 9.99
N ILE A 103 10.06 11.56 9.46
CA ILE A 103 9.67 10.16 9.72
C ILE A 103 9.52 9.39 8.40
N VAL A 104 10.07 8.18 8.37
CA VAL A 104 9.82 7.19 7.31
C VAL A 104 8.95 6.05 7.87
N GLY A 105 7.94 5.64 7.11
CA GLY A 105 7.09 4.50 7.43
C GLY A 105 7.48 3.26 6.63
N TRP A 106 7.14 2.08 7.15
CA TRP A 106 7.39 0.81 6.50
C TRP A 106 6.19 -0.10 6.65
N LEU A 107 5.78 -0.70 5.54
CA LEU A 107 4.71 -1.67 5.47
C LEU A 107 5.27 -3.08 5.64
N ASP A 108 4.67 -3.84 6.54
CA ASP A 108 4.95 -5.26 6.74
C ASP A 108 3.67 -6.08 6.51
N GLY A 109 3.85 -7.31 6.01
CA GLY A 109 2.82 -8.34 6.08
C GLY A 109 2.70 -8.92 7.49
N ARG A 110 1.64 -9.70 7.72
CA ARG A 110 1.46 -10.43 8.99
C ARG A 110 2.02 -11.83 8.89
N SER A 111 2.69 -12.30 9.95
CA SER A 111 3.25 -13.66 9.98
C SER A 111 2.19 -14.73 9.69
N SER A 112 0.98 -14.59 10.22
CA SER A 112 -0.13 -15.53 9.97
C SER A 112 -0.54 -15.59 8.49
N LEU A 113 -0.48 -14.47 7.77
CA LEU A 113 -0.79 -14.40 6.34
C LEU A 113 0.37 -14.93 5.50
N ALA A 114 1.60 -14.60 5.86
CA ALA A 114 2.80 -15.10 5.19
C ALA A 114 2.91 -16.63 5.25
N ARG A 115 2.48 -17.26 6.36
CA ARG A 115 2.41 -18.74 6.50
C ARG A 115 1.41 -19.41 5.55
N LEU A 116 0.49 -18.64 4.96
CA LEU A 116 -0.43 -19.08 3.91
C LEU A 116 0.02 -18.67 2.51
N GLY A 117 1.18 -18.02 2.38
CA GLY A 117 1.77 -17.60 1.12
C GLY A 117 1.36 -16.19 0.65
N LEU A 118 0.58 -15.45 1.44
CA LEU A 118 0.16 -14.09 1.06
C LEU A 118 1.30 -13.09 1.27
N MET A 119 1.82 -12.55 0.16
CA MET A 119 2.66 -11.36 0.14
C MET A 119 1.74 -10.14 0.02
N VAL A 120 2.06 -9.04 0.72
CA VAL A 120 1.24 -7.81 0.74
C VAL A 120 1.87 -6.62 0.01
N HIS A 121 3.12 -6.79 -0.40
CA HIS A 121 3.84 -5.86 -1.25
C HIS A 121 4.85 -6.66 -2.09
N VAL A 122 5.26 -6.12 -3.23
CA VAL A 122 6.32 -6.73 -4.07
C VAL A 122 7.56 -5.85 -3.96
N THR A 123 8.36 -6.10 -2.91
CA THR A 123 9.63 -5.41 -2.57
C THR A 123 9.59 -3.87 -2.39
N ALA A 124 8.45 -3.23 -2.63
CA ALA A 124 8.24 -1.79 -2.46
C ALA A 124 7.36 -1.49 -1.23
N HIS A 125 7.97 -1.39 -0.06
CA HIS A 125 7.24 -1.24 1.21
C HIS A 125 7.53 0.03 2.01
N ARG A 126 8.31 0.95 1.44
CA ARG A 126 8.69 2.21 2.10
C ARG A 126 7.61 3.26 1.88
N ILE A 127 7.25 3.96 2.96
CA ILE A 127 6.35 5.12 2.95
C ILE A 127 7.20 6.35 3.24
N ASP A 128 7.40 7.19 2.22
CA ASP A 128 8.35 8.30 2.27
C ASP A 128 7.94 9.40 3.28
N PRO A 129 8.92 10.16 3.84
CA PRO A 129 8.63 11.37 4.61
C PRO A 129 7.80 12.36 3.81
N GLY A 130 6.81 12.99 4.46
CA GLY A 130 5.83 13.86 3.82
C GLY A 130 4.83 13.14 2.91
N TRP A 131 4.74 11.80 2.97
CA TRP A 131 3.65 11.05 2.33
C TRP A 131 2.29 11.49 2.88
N SER A 132 1.27 11.51 2.02
CA SER A 132 -0.13 11.63 2.44
C SER A 132 -1.04 10.92 1.44
N GLY A 133 -1.72 9.87 1.89
CA GLY A 133 -2.66 9.09 1.07
C GLY A 133 -2.81 7.65 1.57
N ARG A 134 -3.71 6.90 0.90
CA ARG A 134 -3.86 5.46 1.13
C ARG A 134 -2.74 4.69 0.45
N ILE A 135 -2.25 3.66 1.12
CA ILE A 135 -1.14 2.84 0.65
C ILE A 135 -1.69 1.74 -0.26
N VAL A 136 -1.21 1.67 -1.50
CA VAL A 136 -1.48 0.55 -2.42
C VAL A 136 -0.69 -0.68 -1.97
N LEU A 137 -1.31 -1.84 -2.15
CA LEU A 137 -0.79 -3.15 -1.78
C LEU A 137 -0.67 -3.98 -3.07
N GLU A 138 0.46 -4.67 -3.26
CA GLU A 138 0.63 -5.63 -4.35
C GLU A 138 0.53 -7.05 -3.78
N PHE A 139 -0.68 -7.61 -3.81
CA PHE A 139 -0.90 -8.95 -3.31
C PHE A 139 -0.40 -10.01 -4.27
N TYR A 140 0.39 -10.94 -3.76
CA TYR A 140 0.75 -12.15 -4.48
C TYR A 140 0.51 -13.38 -3.60
N ASN A 141 -0.21 -14.36 -4.14
CA ASN A 141 -0.44 -15.62 -3.44
C ASN A 141 0.59 -16.66 -3.89
N SER A 142 1.65 -16.83 -3.09
CA SER A 142 2.67 -17.87 -3.28
C SER A 142 2.29 -19.22 -2.63
N GLY A 143 1.08 -19.32 -2.07
CA GLY A 143 0.55 -20.49 -1.39
C GLY A 143 0.00 -21.55 -2.32
N LYS A 144 -0.84 -22.44 -1.77
CA LYS A 144 -1.45 -23.58 -2.50
C LYS A 144 -2.96 -23.50 -2.64
N LEU A 145 -3.62 -22.60 -1.90
CA LEU A 145 -5.07 -22.46 -1.88
C LEU A 145 -5.47 -21.02 -2.22
N PRO A 146 -6.62 -20.81 -2.88
CA PRO A 146 -7.21 -19.48 -2.98
C PRO A 146 -7.48 -18.89 -1.60
N LEU A 147 -7.24 -17.58 -1.46
CA LEU A 147 -7.46 -16.84 -0.23
C LEU A 147 -8.63 -15.88 -0.43
N ALA A 148 -9.66 -15.97 0.40
CA ALA A 148 -10.75 -15.00 0.43
C ALA A 148 -10.33 -13.78 1.25
N LEU A 149 -10.16 -12.63 0.58
CA LEU A 149 -9.80 -11.36 1.18
C LEU A 149 -11.04 -10.49 1.31
N ARG A 150 -11.30 -9.99 2.52
CA ARG A 150 -12.51 -9.20 2.81
C ARG A 150 -12.14 -7.79 3.23
N PRO A 151 -12.90 -6.77 2.81
CA PRO A 151 -12.73 -5.43 3.34
C PRO A 151 -12.70 -5.42 4.87
N LYS A 152 -11.90 -4.51 5.44
CA LYS A 152 -11.71 -4.30 6.88
C LYS A 152 -11.03 -5.45 7.63
N MET A 153 -10.54 -6.51 6.96
CA MET A 153 -9.65 -7.48 7.62
C MET A 153 -8.30 -6.84 7.94
N VAL A 154 -7.66 -7.26 9.04
CA VAL A 154 -6.30 -6.82 9.36
C VAL A 154 -5.31 -7.46 8.38
N ILE A 155 -4.70 -6.64 7.54
CA ILE A 155 -3.96 -7.10 6.35
C ILE A 155 -2.45 -6.93 6.46
N GLY A 156 -2.00 -5.95 7.23
CA GLY A 156 -0.59 -5.63 7.39
C GLY A 156 -0.36 -4.83 8.66
N ALA A 157 0.88 -4.39 8.84
CA ALA A 157 1.29 -3.53 9.91
C ALA A 157 2.19 -2.41 9.38
N LEU A 158 2.10 -1.24 10.00
CA LEU A 158 3.00 -0.12 9.77
C LEU A 158 3.93 0.03 10.95
N ASN A 159 5.21 0.23 10.68
CA ASN A 159 6.16 0.71 11.68
C ASN A 159 6.82 2.02 11.21
N PHE A 160 7.28 2.82 12.16
CA PHE A 160 7.78 4.17 11.88
C PHE A 160 9.20 4.32 12.41
N GLU A 161 10.02 5.07 11.68
CA GLU A 161 11.40 5.33 12.05
C GLU A 161 11.76 6.80 11.92
N THR A 162 12.42 7.31 12.96
CA THR A 162 13.00 8.65 12.98
C THR A 162 14.17 8.74 12.03
N MET A 163 14.17 9.78 11.21
CA MET A 163 15.30 10.12 10.34
C MET A 163 16.36 10.91 11.11
N SER A 164 17.56 11.09 10.53
CA SER A 164 18.61 11.92 11.12
C SER A 164 18.25 13.42 11.18
N GLY A 165 17.21 13.82 10.46
CA GLY A 165 16.62 15.15 10.41
C GLY A 165 15.51 15.20 9.35
N PRO A 166 14.82 16.35 9.22
CA PRO A 166 13.81 16.56 8.18
C PRO A 166 14.39 16.37 6.79
N ALA A 167 13.65 15.69 5.91
CA ALA A 167 14.02 15.57 4.51
C ALA A 167 13.97 16.94 3.83
N GLU A 168 15.02 17.32 3.10
CA GLU A 168 15.00 18.56 2.29
C GLU A 168 13.93 18.52 1.18
N ARG A 169 13.62 17.31 0.70
CA ARG A 169 12.67 17.05 -0.39
C ARG A 169 11.69 15.96 0.03
N PRO A 170 10.72 16.25 0.91
CA PRO A 170 9.66 15.30 1.27
C PRO A 170 8.79 14.95 0.07
N TYR A 171 8.08 13.82 0.12
CA TYR A 171 7.36 13.25 -1.02
C TYR A 171 6.43 14.24 -1.71
N MET A 172 5.60 14.95 -0.94
CA MET A 172 4.63 15.91 -1.48
C MET A 172 5.26 17.14 -2.14
N SER A 173 6.52 17.50 -1.82
CA SER A 173 7.20 18.63 -2.46
C SER A 173 7.93 18.24 -3.76
N ARG A 174 8.21 16.95 -3.98
CA ARG A 174 8.92 16.48 -5.18
C ARG A 174 8.05 16.66 -6.42
N ALA A 175 8.56 17.33 -7.46
CA ALA A 175 7.84 17.46 -8.73
C ALA A 175 7.64 16.11 -9.44
N SER A 176 8.58 15.17 -9.25
CA SER A 176 8.55 13.82 -9.83
C SER A 176 7.76 12.79 -9.00
N ALA A 177 7.18 13.17 -7.85
CA ALA A 177 6.41 12.23 -7.04
C ALA A 177 5.10 11.85 -7.74
N LYS A 178 4.99 10.56 -8.08
CA LYS A 178 3.95 10.03 -8.95
C LYS A 178 2.62 9.79 -8.24
N TYR A 179 2.62 9.48 -6.94
CA TYR A 179 1.46 8.94 -6.22
C TYR A 179 0.97 9.88 -5.10
N LYS A 180 1.06 11.20 -5.31
CA LYS A 180 0.56 12.18 -4.34
C LYS A 180 -0.95 12.04 -4.14
N ALA A 181 -1.39 12.02 -2.88
CA ALA A 181 -2.80 11.96 -2.49
C ALA A 181 -3.56 10.77 -3.09
N GLN A 182 -2.89 9.61 -3.18
CA GLN A 182 -3.47 8.37 -3.69
C GLN A 182 -4.68 7.92 -2.87
N LYS A 183 -5.75 7.49 -3.56
CA LYS A 183 -7.07 7.18 -2.95
C LYS A 183 -7.56 5.76 -3.20
N GLY A 184 -7.20 5.13 -4.31
CA GLY A 184 -7.71 3.82 -4.71
C GLY A 184 -6.60 2.82 -4.97
N ALA A 185 -6.96 1.73 -5.65
CA ALA A 185 -6.01 0.75 -6.16
C ALA A 185 -5.36 1.30 -7.45
N ASP A 186 -4.61 2.40 -7.33
CA ASP A 186 -3.99 3.09 -8.45
C ASP A 186 -3.01 2.17 -9.19
N ALA A 187 -3.11 2.15 -10.52
CA ALA A 187 -2.15 1.44 -11.37
C ALA A 187 -0.77 2.10 -11.37
N SER A 188 0.23 1.35 -11.84
CA SER A 188 1.59 1.86 -12.03
C SER A 188 1.62 3.08 -12.95
N ARG A 189 2.39 4.10 -12.54
CA ARG A 189 2.69 5.32 -13.31
C ARG A 189 4.13 5.28 -13.85
N ILE A 190 4.64 4.09 -14.18
CA ILE A 190 6.03 3.90 -14.64
C ILE A 190 6.34 4.74 -15.89
N ASN A 191 5.35 4.99 -16.76
CA ASN A 191 5.46 5.87 -17.92
C ASN A 191 5.86 7.33 -17.62
N GLN A 192 5.79 7.76 -16.36
CA GLN A 192 6.19 9.10 -15.92
C GLN A 192 7.69 9.22 -15.58
N ASP A 193 8.48 8.13 -15.63
CA ASP A 193 9.94 8.19 -15.51
C ASP A 193 10.58 9.04 -16.62
#